data_AF-A0A9D5II41-F1
#
_entry.id   AF-A0A9D5II41-F1
#
_cell.length_a   1.000
_cell.length_b   1.000
_cell.length_c   1.000
_cell.angle_alpha   90.00
_cell.angle_beta   90.00
_cell.angle_gamma   90.00
#
_symmetry.space_group_name_H-M   'P 1'
#
loop_
_entity.id
_entity.type
_entity.pdbx_description
1 polymer ?
#
loop_
_entity_poly.entity_id
_entity_poly.type
_entity_poly.pdbx_seq_one_letter_code
_entity_poly.pdbx_strand_id
1 'polypeptide(L)'
;MRKAVHGNAPKYAGKNVINLTVVIGSAVMMLRHLGELEAAALVENALLVTLEEGKVRTGDVVGYDSGRADSTRAFTDEIIANLGRTPRTVRTREYRALHVPAFAVDPVSVRPKARRVIGGDVFVESGQPPAVLGETLEVLTAGSPLKLKMISNRGTQVYPDRGAMVDCVDHYRCRFVLRDPAGEVGDAALLDRLARIAGKYRWVHVEKLQEFDGQPGFTRTQGED
;
A
#
# COMPACT_ATOMS: atom_id res chain seq x y z
N MET A 1 2.38 -18.30 -4.67
CA MET A 1 3.30 -17.59 -5.60
C MET A 1 4.64 -17.42 -4.91
N ARG A 2 5.75 -17.88 -5.50
CA ARG A 2 7.10 -17.66 -4.95
C ARG A 2 7.95 -16.94 -5.98
N LYS A 3 8.63 -15.88 -5.54
CA LYS A 3 9.41 -15.00 -6.39
C LYS A 3 10.64 -14.54 -5.64
N ALA A 4 11.68 -14.17 -6.37
CA ALA A 4 12.79 -13.46 -5.79
C ALA A 4 12.33 -12.11 -5.21
N VAL A 5 12.95 -11.70 -4.09
CA VAL A 5 12.65 -10.43 -3.42
C VAL A 5 13.23 -9.24 -4.19
N HIS A 6 14.28 -9.46 -4.99
CA HIS A 6 14.84 -8.41 -5.84
C HIS A 6 13.96 -8.13 -7.08
N GLY A 7 13.96 -6.87 -7.53
CA GLY A 7 13.29 -6.47 -8.77
C GLY A 7 14.06 -6.85 -10.05
N ASN A 8 13.67 -6.24 -11.18
CA ASN A 8 14.18 -6.59 -12.51
C ASN A 8 15.66 -6.20 -12.78
N ALA A 9 16.29 -5.43 -11.89
CA ALA A 9 17.69 -5.03 -11.96
C ALA A 9 18.19 -4.70 -13.39
N PRO A 10 17.60 -3.70 -14.09
CA PRO A 10 17.80 -3.47 -15.52
C PRO A 10 19.26 -3.26 -15.91
N LYS A 11 20.08 -2.70 -15.01
CA LYS A 11 21.52 -2.51 -15.22
C LYS A 11 22.32 -3.81 -15.45
N TYR A 12 21.78 -4.97 -15.07
CA TYR A 12 22.43 -6.29 -15.23
C TYR A 12 21.75 -7.18 -16.29
N ALA A 13 20.64 -6.73 -16.87
CA ALA A 13 19.89 -7.49 -17.86
C ALA A 13 20.76 -7.78 -19.10
N GLY A 14 20.75 -9.03 -19.58
CA GLY A 14 21.51 -9.47 -20.76
C GLY A 14 23.03 -9.59 -20.55
N LYS A 15 23.56 -9.25 -19.37
CA LYS A 15 25.01 -9.18 -19.13
C LYS A 15 25.66 -10.48 -18.63
N ASN A 16 24.88 -11.50 -18.31
CA ASN A 16 25.40 -12.78 -17.77
C ASN A 16 26.22 -12.61 -16.47
N VAL A 17 25.84 -11.65 -15.60
CA VAL A 17 26.55 -11.36 -14.33
C VAL A 17 25.67 -11.45 -13.08
N ILE A 18 24.36 -11.64 -13.24
CA ILE A 18 23.43 -11.65 -12.11
C ILE A 18 23.58 -12.92 -11.27
N ASN A 19 23.45 -12.79 -9.96
CA ASN A 19 23.36 -13.92 -9.05
C ASN A 19 21.95 -14.54 -9.06
N LEU A 20 21.84 -15.84 -9.32
CA LEU A 20 20.58 -16.57 -9.39
C LEU A 20 20.13 -17.21 -8.08
N THR A 21 20.95 -17.12 -7.02
CA THR A 21 20.71 -17.78 -5.71
C THR A 21 19.28 -17.57 -5.20
N VAL A 22 18.75 -16.34 -5.28
CA VAL A 22 17.41 -16.01 -4.74
C VAL A 22 16.28 -16.63 -5.57
N VAL A 23 16.43 -16.67 -6.90
CA VAL A 23 15.44 -17.31 -7.79
C VAL A 23 15.44 -18.82 -7.59
N ILE A 24 16.63 -19.42 -7.45
CA ILE A 24 16.79 -20.84 -7.14
C ILE A 24 16.18 -21.15 -5.78
N GLY A 25 16.45 -20.34 -4.75
CA GLY A 25 15.80 -20.48 -3.44
C GLY A 25 14.28 -20.41 -3.50
N SER A 26 13.74 -19.53 -4.35
CA SER A 26 12.29 -19.45 -4.60
C SER A 26 11.74 -20.72 -5.24
N ALA A 27 12.48 -21.32 -6.18
CA ALA A 27 12.15 -22.60 -6.81
C ALA A 27 12.27 -23.78 -5.84
N VAL A 28 13.29 -23.83 -4.99
CA VAL A 28 13.42 -24.81 -3.89
C VAL A 28 12.21 -24.73 -2.97
N MET A 29 11.84 -23.52 -2.55
CA MET A 29 10.63 -23.35 -1.78
C MET A 29 9.42 -23.88 -2.59
N MET A 30 9.30 -23.54 -3.89
CA MET A 30 8.24 -24.03 -4.80
C MET A 30 8.07 -25.54 -4.72
N LEU A 31 9.15 -26.27 -4.96
CA LEU A 31 9.18 -27.73 -4.88
C LEU A 31 8.67 -28.25 -3.53
N ARG A 32 9.09 -27.64 -2.42
CA ARG A 32 8.59 -28.00 -1.07
C ARG A 32 7.07 -27.84 -0.90
N HIS A 33 6.45 -26.88 -1.57
CA HIS A 33 4.99 -26.70 -1.51
C HIS A 33 4.24 -27.67 -2.42
N LEU A 34 4.87 -28.11 -3.51
CA LEU A 34 4.31 -29.13 -4.40
C LEU A 34 4.45 -30.54 -3.82
N GLY A 35 5.15 -30.71 -2.69
CA GLY A 35 5.44 -32.01 -2.10
C GLY A 35 6.72 -32.68 -2.62
N GLU A 36 7.43 -32.03 -3.54
CA GLU A 36 8.67 -32.51 -4.16
C GLU A 36 9.89 -32.30 -3.24
N LEU A 37 9.88 -32.95 -2.07
CA LEU A 37 10.86 -32.72 -1.01
C LEU A 37 12.28 -33.18 -1.39
N GLU A 38 12.40 -34.30 -2.09
CA GLU A 38 13.68 -34.84 -2.55
C GLU A 38 14.35 -33.93 -3.58
N ALA A 39 13.59 -33.50 -4.60
CA ALA A 39 14.07 -32.56 -5.60
C ALA A 39 14.45 -31.21 -4.98
N ALA A 40 13.66 -30.72 -4.01
CA ALA A 40 13.99 -29.50 -3.29
C ALA A 40 15.31 -29.62 -2.52
N ALA A 41 15.52 -30.73 -1.81
CA ALA A 41 16.74 -30.98 -1.06
C ALA A 41 17.96 -31.13 -1.99
N LEU A 42 17.79 -31.82 -3.13
CA LEU A 42 18.84 -32.00 -4.13
C LEU A 42 19.36 -30.65 -4.65
N VAL A 43 18.45 -29.75 -5.05
CA VAL A 43 18.81 -28.43 -5.59
C VAL A 43 19.37 -27.51 -4.50
N GLU A 44 18.78 -27.50 -3.30
CA GLU A 44 19.26 -26.67 -2.19
C GLU A 44 20.66 -27.09 -1.74
N ASN A 45 20.91 -28.40 -1.61
CA ASN A 45 22.22 -28.91 -1.23
C ASN A 45 23.29 -28.59 -2.28
N ALA A 46 22.98 -28.74 -3.56
CA ALA A 46 23.91 -28.40 -4.63
C ALA A 46 24.29 -26.91 -4.62
N LEU A 47 23.30 -26.03 -4.43
CA LEU A 47 23.53 -24.59 -4.27
C LEU A 47 24.41 -24.29 -3.04
N LEU A 48 24.13 -24.92 -1.89
CA LEU A 48 24.91 -24.73 -0.67
C LEU A 48 26.34 -25.25 -0.79
N VAL A 49 26.56 -26.38 -1.48
CA VAL A 49 27.90 -26.91 -1.78
C VAL A 49 28.67 -25.91 -2.65
N THR A 50 28.05 -25.37 -3.71
CA THR A 50 28.70 -24.36 -4.57
C THR A 50 29.12 -23.12 -3.78
N LEU A 51 28.26 -22.65 -2.87
CA LEU A 51 28.56 -21.51 -2.02
C LEU A 51 29.64 -21.83 -0.97
N GLU A 52 29.65 -23.04 -0.40
CA GLU A 52 30.62 -23.49 0.60
C GLU A 52 32.02 -23.66 0.01
N GLU A 53 32.13 -24.24 -1.19
CA GLU A 53 33.43 -24.42 -1.85
C GLU A 53 34.01 -23.11 -2.37
N GLY A 54 33.15 -22.14 -2.72
CA GLY A 54 33.58 -20.82 -3.16
C GLY A 54 34.42 -20.80 -4.44
N LYS A 55 34.41 -21.89 -5.22
CA LYS A 55 35.12 -21.99 -6.52
C LYS A 55 34.58 -21.01 -7.55
N VAL A 56 33.26 -20.83 -7.56
CA VAL A 56 32.55 -19.93 -8.48
C VAL A 56 31.76 -18.91 -7.65
N ARG A 57 32.01 -17.61 -7.87
CA ARG A 57 31.45 -16.53 -7.05
C ARG A 57 30.91 -15.38 -7.90
N THR A 58 29.65 -15.00 -7.66
CA THR A 58 28.99 -13.94 -8.42
C THR A 58 29.41 -12.54 -7.95
N GLY A 59 29.23 -11.54 -8.82
CA GLY A 59 29.76 -10.18 -8.61
C GLY A 59 29.20 -9.44 -7.39
N ASP A 60 28.03 -9.79 -6.89
CA ASP A 60 27.47 -9.24 -5.64
C ASP A 60 28.21 -9.73 -4.38
N VAL A 61 28.92 -10.87 -4.46
CA VAL A 61 29.68 -11.43 -3.33
C VAL A 61 31.13 -10.92 -3.32
N VAL A 62 31.77 -10.86 -4.48
CA VAL A 62 33.22 -10.53 -4.58
C VAL A 62 33.51 -9.14 -5.14
N GLY A 63 32.47 -8.43 -5.58
CA GLY A 63 32.55 -7.15 -6.29
C GLY A 63 32.58 -7.35 -7.81
N TYR A 64 31.68 -6.68 -8.54
CA TYR A 64 31.57 -6.78 -10.01
C TYR A 64 32.84 -6.30 -10.73
N ASP A 65 33.55 -5.30 -10.18
CA ASP A 65 34.77 -4.74 -10.78
C ASP A 65 36.05 -5.39 -10.26
N SER A 66 35.94 -6.41 -9.38
CA SER A 66 37.10 -7.01 -8.73
C SER A 66 37.95 -7.91 -9.65
N GLY A 67 37.45 -8.22 -10.85
CA GLY A 67 38.05 -9.21 -11.76
C GLY A 67 37.94 -10.67 -11.28
N ARG A 68 37.33 -10.91 -10.10
CA ARG A 68 37.18 -12.24 -9.48
C ARG A 68 35.77 -12.81 -9.61
N ALA A 69 34.87 -12.10 -10.26
CA ALA A 69 33.47 -12.47 -10.39
C ALA A 69 33.27 -13.41 -11.59
N ASP A 70 32.63 -14.55 -11.33
CA ASP A 70 32.23 -15.49 -12.36
C ASP A 70 30.88 -15.12 -12.97
N SER A 71 30.64 -15.64 -14.17
CA SER A 71 29.40 -15.39 -14.89
C SER A 71 28.20 -16.16 -14.31
N THR A 72 26.99 -15.68 -14.60
CA THR A 72 25.74 -16.36 -14.23
C THR A 72 25.68 -17.80 -14.74
N ARG A 73 26.14 -18.05 -15.98
CA ARG A 73 26.24 -19.39 -16.56
C ARG A 73 27.20 -20.28 -15.79
N ALA A 74 28.42 -19.80 -15.53
CA ALA A 74 29.41 -20.57 -14.77
C ALA A 74 28.88 -20.94 -13.37
N PHE A 75 28.20 -20.00 -12.70
CA PHE A 75 27.54 -20.27 -11.41
C PHE A 75 26.44 -21.33 -11.52
N THR A 76 25.67 -21.32 -12.61
CA THR A 76 24.63 -22.32 -12.87
C THR A 76 25.23 -23.69 -13.15
N ASP A 77 26.25 -23.77 -13.99
CA ASP A 77 26.92 -25.01 -14.38
C ASP A 77 27.58 -25.68 -13.16
N GLU A 78 28.21 -24.88 -12.28
CA GLU A 78 28.80 -25.38 -11.03
C GLU A 78 27.72 -25.92 -10.07
N ILE A 79 26.56 -25.26 -9.95
CA ILE A 79 25.42 -25.80 -9.18
C ILE A 79 24.95 -27.13 -9.77
N ILE A 80 24.82 -27.24 -11.09
CA ILE A 80 24.39 -28.49 -11.74
C ILE A 80 25.41 -29.61 -11.52
N ALA A 81 26.71 -29.32 -11.62
CA ALA A 81 27.78 -30.28 -11.35
C ALA A 81 27.78 -30.79 -9.90
N ASN A 82 27.25 -30.00 -8.97
CA ASN A 82 27.16 -30.33 -7.55
C ASN A 82 25.86 -31.06 -7.14
N LEU A 83 24.97 -31.38 -8.08
CA LEU A 83 23.79 -32.20 -7.80
C LEU A 83 24.19 -33.57 -7.23
N GLY A 84 23.52 -33.99 -6.16
CA GLY A 84 23.80 -35.23 -5.42
C GLY A 84 24.85 -35.08 -4.31
N ARG A 85 25.51 -33.92 -4.20
CA ARG A 85 26.43 -33.59 -3.10
C ARG A 85 25.68 -32.93 -1.95
N THR A 86 26.24 -32.99 -0.73
CA THR A 86 25.69 -32.38 0.49
C THR A 86 26.75 -31.48 1.13
N PRO A 87 26.38 -30.27 1.63
CA PRO A 87 27.33 -29.37 2.29
C PRO A 87 27.88 -29.96 3.58
N ARG A 88 29.11 -29.60 3.96
CA ARG A 88 29.79 -30.12 5.16
C ARG A 88 29.63 -29.22 6.37
N THR A 89 29.61 -27.91 6.15
CA THR A 89 29.65 -26.88 7.21
C THR A 89 28.27 -26.26 7.45
N VAL A 90 27.44 -26.19 6.41
CA VAL A 90 26.09 -25.64 6.52
C VAL A 90 25.10 -26.74 6.93
N ARG A 91 24.40 -26.54 8.05
CA ARG A 91 23.34 -27.46 8.49
C ARG A 91 22.18 -27.44 7.50
N THR A 92 21.90 -28.59 6.90
CA THR A 92 20.66 -28.83 6.15
C THR A 92 19.49 -28.90 7.14
N ARG A 93 18.34 -28.32 6.78
CA ARG A 93 17.14 -28.32 7.62
C ARG A 93 16.18 -29.38 7.10
N GLU A 94 15.70 -30.26 7.98
CA GLU A 94 14.60 -31.15 7.64
C GLU A 94 13.32 -30.34 7.39
N TYR A 95 12.66 -30.61 6.28
CA TYR A 95 11.40 -29.97 5.94
C TYR A 95 10.24 -30.93 6.18
N ARG A 96 9.21 -30.44 6.88
CA ARG A 96 7.94 -31.14 7.06
C ARG A 96 6.85 -30.38 6.34
N ALA A 97 5.84 -31.09 5.84
CA ALA A 97 4.69 -30.46 5.20
C ALA A 97 4.05 -29.44 6.17
N LEU A 98 3.86 -28.21 5.68
CA LEU A 98 3.21 -27.16 6.45
C LEU A 98 1.71 -27.45 6.51
N HIS A 99 1.19 -27.69 7.70
CA HIS A 99 -0.26 -27.69 7.92
C HIS A 99 -0.74 -26.23 8.00
N VAL A 100 -1.35 -25.74 6.92
CA VAL A 100 -2.03 -24.44 6.94
C VAL A 100 -3.37 -24.64 7.63
N PRO A 101 -3.66 -23.94 8.75
CA PRO A 101 -4.96 -24.01 9.37
C PRO A 101 -6.05 -23.65 8.35
N ALA A 102 -7.10 -24.46 8.29
CA ALA A 102 -8.30 -24.07 7.58
C ALA A 102 -8.93 -22.89 8.32
N PHE A 103 -8.98 -21.72 7.69
CA PHE A 103 -9.75 -20.60 8.21
C PHE A 103 -11.20 -20.73 7.74
N ALA A 104 -12.14 -20.47 8.65
CA ALA A 104 -13.53 -20.27 8.24
C ALA A 104 -13.56 -19.10 7.23
N VAL A 105 -14.18 -19.34 6.08
CA VAL A 105 -14.23 -18.37 4.97
C VAL A 105 -15.29 -17.28 5.23
N ASP A 106 -16.02 -17.39 6.34
CA ASP A 106 -17.02 -16.41 6.71
C ASP A 106 -16.34 -15.08 6.96
N PRO A 107 -16.66 -14.03 6.18
CA PRO A 107 -16.12 -12.72 6.45
C PRO A 107 -16.55 -12.31 7.85
N VAL A 108 -15.58 -11.98 8.69
CA VAL A 108 -15.83 -11.35 10.00
C VAL A 108 -16.34 -9.94 9.72
N SER A 109 -17.63 -9.82 9.40
CA SER A 109 -18.28 -8.53 9.25
C SER A 109 -18.76 -8.08 10.62
N VAL A 110 -18.10 -7.08 11.20
CA VAL A 110 -18.68 -6.34 12.31
C VAL A 110 -19.84 -5.52 11.73
N ARG A 111 -21.07 -5.96 11.98
CA ARG A 111 -22.27 -5.22 11.57
C ARG A 111 -22.56 -4.17 12.64
N PRO A 112 -22.51 -2.86 12.32
CA PRO A 112 -22.86 -1.84 13.29
C PRO A 112 -24.34 -1.99 13.67
N LYS A 113 -24.67 -1.77 14.94
CA LYS A 113 -26.05 -1.74 15.44
C LYS A 113 -26.80 -0.53 14.91
N ALA A 114 -26.11 0.59 14.76
CA ALA A 114 -26.63 1.81 14.17
C ALA A 114 -25.63 2.43 13.18
N ARG A 115 -26.15 2.95 12.08
CA ARG A 115 -25.40 3.69 11.07
C ARG A 115 -26.22 4.90 10.65
N ARG A 116 -25.55 6.04 10.52
CA ARG A 116 -26.17 7.25 9.96
C ARG A 116 -25.15 8.08 9.19
N VAL A 117 -25.63 8.81 8.19
CA VAL A 117 -24.83 9.81 7.47
C VAL A 117 -25.00 11.17 8.14
N ILE A 118 -23.89 11.78 8.57
CA ILE A 118 -23.90 13.07 9.29
C ILE A 118 -23.35 14.24 8.47
N GLY A 119 -22.92 13.99 7.24
CA GLY A 119 -22.32 15.00 6.39
C GLY A 119 -21.60 14.44 5.17
N GLY A 120 -20.79 15.28 4.54
CA GLY A 120 -19.94 14.89 3.43
C GLY A 120 -18.73 15.81 3.30
N ASP A 121 -17.59 15.23 2.93
CA ASP A 121 -16.45 15.99 2.44
C ASP A 121 -16.57 16.12 0.92
N VAL A 122 -16.50 17.35 0.41
CA VAL A 122 -16.45 17.64 -1.02
C VAL A 122 -15.08 18.22 -1.33
N PHE A 123 -14.38 17.61 -2.28
CA PHE A 123 -13.08 18.07 -2.73
C PHE A 123 -13.23 18.92 -3.98
N VAL A 124 -12.74 20.15 -3.92
CA VAL A 124 -12.88 21.17 -4.96
C VAL A 124 -11.53 21.66 -5.46
N GLU A 125 -11.50 22.03 -6.73
CA GLU A 125 -10.37 22.69 -7.38
C GLU A 125 -10.67 24.20 -7.46
N SER A 126 -9.80 25.02 -6.87
CA SER A 126 -9.94 26.49 -6.84
C SER A 126 -8.61 27.17 -6.55
N GLY A 127 -8.28 28.23 -7.28
CA GLY A 127 -7.14 29.11 -6.96
C GLY A 127 -7.45 30.21 -5.95
N GLN A 128 -8.65 30.20 -5.35
CA GLN A 128 -9.08 31.28 -4.45
C GLN A 128 -8.48 31.13 -3.04
N PRO A 129 -8.24 32.24 -2.32
CA PRO A 129 -7.86 32.18 -0.92
C PRO A 129 -8.89 31.42 -0.06
N PRO A 130 -8.46 30.69 0.98
CA PRO A 130 -9.35 29.89 1.84
C PRO A 130 -10.54 30.66 2.42
N ALA A 131 -10.35 31.93 2.80
CA ALA A 131 -11.42 32.78 3.31
C ALA A 131 -12.54 33.01 2.27
N VAL A 132 -12.17 33.36 1.03
CA VAL A 132 -13.10 33.62 -0.07
C VAL A 132 -13.85 32.35 -0.47
N LEU A 133 -13.14 31.21 -0.49
CA LEU A 133 -13.73 29.90 -0.74
C LEU A 133 -14.73 29.53 0.36
N GLY A 134 -14.35 29.73 1.63
CA GLY A 134 -15.19 29.47 2.80
C GLY A 134 -16.50 30.26 2.78
N GLU A 135 -16.41 31.57 2.66
CA GLU A 135 -17.58 32.48 2.59
C GLU A 135 -18.51 32.09 1.44
N THR A 136 -17.95 31.78 0.26
CA THR A 136 -18.77 31.33 -0.87
C THR A 136 -19.50 30.02 -0.56
N LEU A 137 -18.82 29.04 0.02
CA LEU A 137 -19.41 27.74 0.33
C LEU A 137 -20.45 27.82 1.46
N GLU A 138 -20.29 28.74 2.39
CA GLU A 138 -21.33 29.05 3.39
C GLU A 138 -22.60 29.59 2.74
N VAL A 139 -22.47 30.52 1.78
CA VAL A 139 -23.61 31.03 1.01
C VAL A 139 -24.27 29.92 0.20
N LEU A 140 -23.48 29.07 -0.47
CA LEU A 140 -24.00 27.93 -1.24
C LEU A 140 -24.69 26.86 -0.36
N THR A 141 -24.39 26.82 0.94
CA THR A 141 -25.02 25.90 1.90
C THR A 141 -26.07 26.55 2.81
N ALA A 142 -26.37 27.84 2.59
CA ALA A 142 -27.46 28.54 3.27
C ALA A 142 -28.81 27.87 2.97
N GLY A 143 -29.66 27.78 4.00
CA GLY A 143 -30.98 27.15 3.93
C GLY A 143 -30.98 25.62 3.79
N SER A 144 -29.81 24.97 3.81
CA SER A 144 -29.70 23.50 3.78
C SER A 144 -29.53 22.92 5.20
N PRO A 145 -29.85 21.63 5.41
CA PRO A 145 -29.56 20.95 6.68
C PRO A 145 -28.06 20.81 6.96
N LEU A 146 -27.21 21.11 5.98
CA LEU A 146 -25.75 21.08 6.07
C LEU A 146 -25.18 22.49 6.31
N LYS A 147 -24.07 22.54 7.04
CA LYS A 147 -23.21 23.72 7.18
C LYS A 147 -21.77 23.35 6.84
N LEU A 148 -21.02 24.30 6.29
CA LEU A 148 -19.57 24.17 6.22
C LEU A 148 -19.01 24.15 7.64
N LYS A 149 -18.28 23.10 8.00
CA LYS A 149 -17.56 23.00 9.28
C LYS A 149 -16.17 23.61 9.16
N MET A 150 -15.46 23.23 8.10
CA MET A 150 -14.09 23.67 7.84
C MET A 150 -13.66 23.38 6.40
N ILE A 151 -12.54 23.97 6.00
CA ILE A 151 -11.80 23.65 4.78
C ILE A 151 -10.38 23.26 5.19
N SER A 152 -9.83 22.24 4.52
CA SER A 152 -8.40 21.94 4.60
C SER A 152 -7.73 21.96 3.25
N ASN A 153 -6.43 22.21 3.27
CA ASN A 153 -5.53 22.04 2.15
C ASN A 153 -4.45 21.03 2.57
N ARG A 154 -4.23 19.96 1.78
CA ARG A 154 -3.28 18.86 2.09
C ARG A 154 -3.42 18.27 3.51
N GLY A 155 -4.62 18.28 4.09
CA GLY A 155 -4.88 17.73 5.42
C GLY A 155 -4.66 18.69 6.59
N THR A 156 -4.35 19.97 6.31
CA THR A 156 -4.22 21.04 7.31
C THR A 156 -5.41 21.99 7.21
N GLN A 157 -6.04 22.32 8.34
CA GLN A 157 -7.16 23.27 8.34
C GLN A 157 -6.70 24.66 7.90
N VAL A 158 -7.45 25.26 6.98
CA VAL A 158 -7.21 26.62 6.43
C VAL A 158 -8.44 27.52 6.51
N TYR A 159 -9.60 26.96 6.86
CA TYR A 159 -10.82 27.70 7.16
C TYR A 159 -11.60 26.99 8.28
N PRO A 160 -12.08 27.68 9.33
CA PRO A 160 -11.76 29.06 9.66
C PRO A 160 -10.25 29.26 9.90
N ASP A 161 -9.77 30.49 9.68
CA ASP A 161 -8.37 30.83 9.93
C ASP A 161 -8.04 30.68 11.42
N ARG A 162 -6.91 30.03 11.70
CA ARG A 162 -6.38 29.80 13.04
C ARG A 162 -4.95 30.35 13.19
N GLY A 163 -4.53 31.25 12.31
CA GLY A 163 -3.22 31.90 12.34
C GLY A 163 -2.08 31.05 11.77
N ALA A 164 -2.40 29.94 11.09
CA ALA A 164 -1.41 29.10 10.44
C ALA A 164 -1.12 29.62 9.02
N MET A 165 0.15 29.92 8.73
CA MET A 165 0.58 30.27 7.37
C MET A 165 0.80 28.98 6.55
N VAL A 166 -0.28 28.48 5.95
CA VAL A 166 -0.25 27.25 5.13
C VAL A 166 -0.09 27.62 3.66
N ASP A 167 0.98 27.11 3.04
CA ASP A 167 1.12 27.15 1.58
C ASP A 167 0.05 26.23 0.94
N CYS A 168 -0.87 26.82 0.19
CA CYS A 168 -2.02 26.12 -0.35
C CYS A 168 -1.82 25.73 -1.81
N VAL A 169 -2.17 24.49 -2.14
CA VAL A 169 -2.41 24.08 -3.53
C VAL A 169 -3.85 24.40 -3.94
N ASP A 170 -4.17 24.27 -5.22
CA ASP A 170 -5.53 24.51 -5.75
C ASP A 170 -6.57 23.44 -5.37
N HIS A 171 -6.18 22.41 -4.62
CA HIS A 171 -7.06 21.32 -4.18
C HIS A 171 -7.44 21.41 -2.70
N TYR A 172 -8.73 21.60 -2.43
CA TYR A 172 -9.28 21.79 -1.09
C TYR A 172 -10.29 20.71 -0.74
N ARG A 173 -10.27 20.25 0.51
CA ARG A 173 -11.35 19.43 1.09
C ARG A 173 -12.24 20.30 1.94
N CYS A 174 -13.51 20.38 1.57
CA CYS A 174 -14.54 21.16 2.25
C CYS A 174 -15.46 20.23 3.03
N ARG A 175 -15.45 20.33 4.36
CA ARG A 175 -16.23 19.45 5.23
C ARG A 175 -17.60 20.06 5.51
N PHE A 176 -18.66 19.38 5.11
CA PHE A 176 -20.03 19.74 5.43
C PHE A 176 -20.60 18.77 6.46
N VAL A 177 -21.22 19.30 7.51
CA VAL A 177 -21.84 18.52 8.58
C VAL A 177 -23.27 18.98 8.82
N LEU A 178 -24.10 18.13 9.41
CA LEU A 178 -25.43 18.51 9.84
C LEU A 178 -25.43 19.72 10.77
N ARG A 179 -26.44 20.57 10.60
CA ARG A 179 -26.76 21.64 11.54
C ARG A 179 -27.37 21.08 12.82
N ASP A 180 -28.24 20.08 12.68
CA ASP A 180 -28.82 19.31 13.79
C ASP A 180 -27.99 18.03 14.04
N PRO A 181 -27.23 17.95 15.15
CA PRO A 181 -26.40 16.79 15.47
C PRO A 181 -27.17 15.48 15.63
N ALA A 182 -28.48 15.53 15.93
CA ALA A 182 -29.32 14.34 16.10
C ALA A 182 -29.89 13.80 14.78
N GLY A 183 -29.75 14.55 13.68
CA GLY A 183 -30.33 14.20 12.39
C GLY A 183 -29.52 13.17 11.58
N GLU A 184 -30.00 12.95 10.35
CA GLU A 184 -29.33 12.19 9.30
C GLU A 184 -29.47 12.93 7.95
N VAL A 185 -28.44 12.87 7.12
CA VAL A 185 -28.43 13.44 5.78
C VAL A 185 -28.91 12.37 4.79
N GLY A 186 -30.06 12.60 4.18
CA GLY A 186 -30.49 11.80 3.04
C GLY A 186 -29.67 12.09 1.77
N ASP A 187 -29.51 11.10 0.92
CA ASP A 187 -28.70 11.19 -0.30
C ASP A 187 -29.11 12.35 -1.23
N ALA A 188 -30.42 12.60 -1.36
CA ALA A 188 -30.95 13.71 -2.15
C ALA A 188 -30.45 15.08 -1.65
N ALA A 189 -30.35 15.28 -0.34
CA ALA A 189 -29.87 16.53 0.25
C ALA A 189 -28.38 16.72 -0.02
N LEU A 190 -27.57 15.66 0.07
CA LEU A 190 -26.14 15.71 -0.24
C LEU A 190 -25.89 15.97 -1.73
N LEU A 191 -26.65 15.33 -2.62
CA LEU A 191 -26.55 15.51 -4.06
C LEU A 191 -26.98 16.93 -4.49
N ASP A 192 -28.05 17.48 -3.91
CA ASP A 192 -28.45 18.87 -4.16
C ASP A 192 -27.35 19.86 -3.72
N ARG A 193 -26.66 19.59 -2.60
CA ARG A 193 -25.50 20.41 -2.20
C ARG A 193 -24.34 20.29 -3.17
N LEU A 194 -24.01 19.08 -3.60
CA LEU A 194 -22.96 18.85 -4.59
C LEU A 194 -23.28 19.59 -5.90
N ALA A 195 -24.54 19.57 -6.35
CA ALA A 195 -24.99 20.28 -7.54
C ALA A 195 -24.81 21.81 -7.42
N ARG A 196 -25.11 22.40 -6.26
CA ARG A 196 -24.88 23.84 -6.03
C ARG A 196 -23.41 24.21 -6.02
N ILE A 197 -22.56 23.38 -5.41
CA ILE A 197 -21.10 23.57 -5.44
C ILE A 197 -20.60 23.46 -6.88
N ALA A 198 -21.06 22.46 -7.64
CA ALA A 198 -20.72 22.25 -9.04
C ALA A 198 -21.08 23.44 -9.95
N GLY A 199 -22.08 24.24 -9.57
CA GLY A 199 -22.44 25.46 -10.29
C GLY A 199 -21.40 26.58 -10.21
N LYS A 200 -20.43 26.50 -9.28
CA LYS A 200 -19.40 27.54 -9.09
C LYS A 200 -17.96 26.99 -9.05
N TYR A 201 -17.77 25.77 -8.57
CA TYR A 201 -16.47 25.13 -8.41
C TYR A 201 -16.46 23.76 -9.08
N ARG A 202 -15.33 23.43 -9.71
CA ARG A 202 -15.06 22.05 -10.12
C ARG A 202 -14.87 21.21 -8.85
N TRP A 203 -15.57 20.09 -8.77
CA TRP A 203 -15.35 19.08 -7.74
C TRP A 203 -14.78 17.81 -8.37
N VAL A 204 -14.00 17.04 -7.60
CA VAL A 204 -13.30 15.84 -8.08
C VAL A 204 -13.59 14.59 -7.25
N HIS A 205 -13.93 14.76 -5.97
CA HIS A 205 -14.11 13.66 -5.02
C HIS A 205 -15.21 14.06 -4.02
N VAL A 206 -16.07 13.11 -3.66
CA VAL A 206 -16.98 13.24 -2.51
C VAL A 206 -16.86 12.03 -1.57
N GLU A 207 -16.82 12.26 -0.27
CA GLU A 207 -16.84 11.22 0.77
C GLU A 207 -17.99 11.46 1.74
N LYS A 208 -18.78 10.42 2.04
CA LYS A 208 -19.82 10.52 3.08
C LYS A 208 -19.18 10.45 4.46
N LEU A 209 -19.61 11.35 5.35
CA LEU A 209 -19.25 11.29 6.76
C LEU A 209 -20.28 10.44 7.48
N GLN A 210 -19.86 9.26 7.93
CA GLN A 210 -20.73 8.29 8.58
C GLN A 210 -20.35 8.15 10.05
N GLU A 211 -21.34 7.84 10.87
CA GLU A 211 -21.14 7.29 12.21
C GLU A 211 -21.57 5.83 12.25
N PHE A 212 -20.79 5.02 12.97
CA PHE A 212 -21.10 3.63 13.27
C PHE A 212 -21.15 3.47 14.79
N ASP A 213 -22.30 3.06 15.32
CA ASP A 213 -22.52 2.89 16.77
C ASP A 213 -22.17 4.16 17.59
N GLY A 214 -22.50 5.33 17.03
CA GLY A 214 -22.22 6.64 17.64
C GLY A 214 -20.76 7.09 17.55
N GLN A 215 -19.89 6.33 16.88
CA GLN A 215 -18.50 6.70 16.66
C GLN A 215 -18.29 7.22 15.24
N PRO A 216 -17.55 8.33 15.06
CA PRO A 216 -17.26 8.86 13.73
C PRO A 216 -16.38 7.89 12.95
N GLY A 217 -16.85 7.47 11.77
CA GLY A 217 -16.13 6.62 10.81
C GLY A 217 -15.15 7.40 9.92
N PHE A 218 -14.67 8.54 10.40
CA PHE A 218 -13.77 9.45 9.68
C PHE A 218 -12.86 10.18 10.67
N THR A 219 -11.73 10.68 10.18
CA THR A 219 -10.75 11.39 11.00
C THR A 219 -10.97 12.90 11.01
N ARG A 220 -10.47 13.53 12.08
CA ARG A 220 -10.29 14.99 12.14
C ARG A 220 -9.07 15.41 11.32
N THR A 221 -9.06 16.68 10.97
CA THR A 221 -7.94 17.34 10.27
C THR A 221 -6.93 17.85 11.26
N GLN A 222 -5.67 18.02 10.82
CA GLN A 222 -4.67 18.68 11.67
C GLN A 222 -5.12 20.13 11.94
N GLY A 223 -5.21 20.48 13.23
CA GLY A 223 -5.68 21.79 13.69
C GLY A 223 -7.21 21.94 13.84
N GLU A 224 -7.98 20.84 13.74
CA GLU A 224 -9.43 20.82 14.01
C GLU A 224 -9.72 20.47 15.48
N ASP A 225 -10.46 21.35 16.19
CA ASP A 225 -10.97 21.07 17.56
C ASP A 225 -12.24 20.21 17.56
#